data_AF-A0A2K3LAR7-F1
#
_entry.id   AF-A0A2K3LAR7-F1
#
_cell.length_a   1.000
_cell.length_b   1.000
_cell.length_c   1.000
_cell.angle_alpha   90.00
_cell.angle_beta   90.00
_cell.angle_gamma   90.00
#
_symmetry.space_group_name_H-M   'P 1'
#
loop_
_entity.id
_entity.type
_entity.pdbx_description
1 polymer ?
#
loop_
_entity_poly.entity_id
_entity_poly.type
_entity_poly.pdbx_seq_one_letter_code
_entity_poly.pdbx_strand_id
1 'polypeptide(L)'
;MPPLLAALALTLLSGVLLLSLCWYLFLTEDLCFLLQTCCRSFFHLPAIAEWGRMSMCDAERRLLANALLDISNEWFILLSESCIPLYKFSLVYHYLMKSKYSYVGAFDDPGPYGRGRYNPNMAPLVNITKWRKGSQWFEVNRKLAVNIVEDTTFYPKFEQYCRPACYVDEHYFPTMLTIQAGSALANRSITWVDWSRGGAHPATFGRSDITKEFFDRVHGGQKCKYNDRNSTLCVLFARKFAPSTLEPLLDMVNSKVLDF
;
A
#
# COMPACT_ATOMS: atom_id res chain seq x y z
N MET A 1 21.73 6.58 -25.27
CA MET A 1 20.93 7.18 -24.18
C MET A 1 20.60 6.07 -23.20
N PRO A 2 21.18 6.08 -21.98
CA PRO A 2 20.68 5.18 -20.94
C PRO A 2 19.22 5.55 -20.64
N PRO A 3 18.33 4.57 -20.38
CA PRO A 3 16.96 4.88 -20.01
C PRO A 3 16.96 5.68 -18.71
N LEU A 4 16.16 6.76 -18.67
CA LEU A 4 15.89 7.50 -17.45
C LEU A 4 15.50 6.51 -16.34
N LEU A 5 16.25 6.52 -15.24
CA LEU A 5 15.94 5.72 -14.07
C LEU A 5 14.65 6.25 -13.45
N ALA A 6 13.65 5.39 -13.40
CA ALA A 6 12.40 5.63 -12.71
C ALA A 6 12.62 5.55 -11.18
N ALA A 7 11.99 6.45 -10.43
CA ALA A 7 12.08 6.53 -8.98
C ALA A 7 10.83 5.95 -8.30
N LEU A 8 11.02 5.49 -7.05
CA LEU A 8 9.99 4.93 -6.20
C LEU A 8 9.66 5.91 -5.07
N ALA A 9 8.41 6.40 -5.04
CA ALA A 9 7.93 7.25 -3.95
C ALA A 9 7.38 6.39 -2.81
N LEU A 10 8.11 6.35 -1.69
CA LEU A 10 7.65 5.77 -0.43
C LEU A 10 7.00 6.87 0.40
N THR A 11 5.70 6.75 0.64
CA THR A 11 4.94 7.71 1.43
C THR A 11 4.57 7.10 2.79
N LEU A 12 4.97 7.76 3.89
CA LEU A 12 4.71 7.30 5.26
C LEU A 12 3.68 8.22 5.95
N LEU A 13 2.61 7.61 6.50
CA LEU A 13 1.45 8.31 7.07
C LEU A 13 1.60 8.81 8.54
N SER A 14 2.78 8.73 9.18
CA SER A 14 2.98 9.33 10.52
C SER A 14 4.46 9.58 10.86
N GLY A 15 4.70 10.65 11.62
CA GLY A 15 5.99 11.35 11.76
C GLY A 15 6.86 10.96 12.97
N VAL A 16 6.83 9.72 13.46
CA VAL A 16 7.81 9.25 14.45
C VAL A 16 8.44 7.94 13.99
N LEU A 17 9.68 8.05 13.54
CA LEU A 17 10.42 7.03 12.81
C LEU A 17 11.01 5.97 13.78
N LEU A 18 10.16 5.18 14.46
CA LEU A 18 10.61 4.14 15.41
C LEU A 18 11.14 2.86 14.74
N LEU A 19 10.62 2.48 13.56
CA LEU A 19 11.21 1.44 12.68
C LEU A 19 12.18 2.05 11.63
N SER A 20 12.69 3.25 11.87
CA SER A 20 13.55 3.98 10.94
C SER A 20 14.81 3.24 10.54
N LEU A 21 15.38 2.43 11.43
CA LEU A 21 16.56 1.63 11.15
C LEU A 21 16.30 0.53 10.12
N CYS A 22 15.14 -0.14 10.15
CA CYS A 22 14.76 -1.10 9.10
C CYS A 22 14.62 -0.39 7.75
N TRP A 23 14.00 0.80 7.74
CA TRP A 23 13.88 1.64 6.54
C TRP A 23 15.22 2.26 6.11
N TYR A 24 16.15 2.47 7.04
CA TYR A 24 17.51 2.89 6.75
C TYR A 24 18.21 1.75 6.01
N LEU A 25 18.34 0.58 6.63
CA LEU A 25 18.96 -0.61 6.03
C LEU A 25 18.39 -0.93 4.64
N PHE A 26 17.06 -1.00 4.52
CA PHE A 26 16.38 -1.24 3.25
C PHE A 26 16.75 -0.22 2.16
N LEU A 27 16.95 1.05 2.53
CA LEU A 27 17.29 2.12 1.59
C LEU A 27 18.81 2.34 1.44
N THR A 28 19.64 1.65 2.23
CA THR A 28 21.10 1.84 2.26
C THR A 28 21.91 0.63 1.83
N GLU A 29 21.29 -0.52 1.55
CA GLU A 29 21.99 -1.65 0.94
C GLU A 29 22.47 -1.32 -0.49
N ASP A 30 23.80 -1.40 -0.62
CA ASP A 30 24.72 -1.29 -1.75
C ASP A 30 24.76 -0.08 -2.71
N LEU A 31 23.74 0.76 -2.92
CA LEU A 31 23.82 1.70 -4.07
C LEU A 31 22.87 2.91 -4.11
N CYS A 32 22.49 3.50 -2.96
CA CYS A 32 22.06 4.92 -3.00
C CYS A 32 23.25 5.85 -3.39
N PHE A 33 24.48 5.31 -3.42
CA PHE A 33 25.75 6.01 -3.60
C PHE A 33 26.18 6.30 -5.05
N LEU A 34 25.51 5.77 -6.09
CA LEU A 34 25.80 6.17 -7.50
C LEU A 34 24.59 6.67 -8.27
N LEU A 35 23.35 6.46 -7.80
CA LEU A 35 22.15 6.89 -8.53
C LEU A 35 21.07 7.40 -7.57
N GLN A 36 20.63 8.60 -7.87
CA GLN A 36 19.67 9.46 -7.18
C GLN A 36 18.23 8.91 -7.35
N THR A 37 17.90 7.73 -6.80
CA THR A 37 16.67 6.98 -7.17
C THR A 37 15.68 6.73 -6.02
N CYS A 38 16.00 7.08 -4.77
CA CYS A 38 15.02 7.04 -3.69
C CYS A 38 14.73 8.45 -3.15
N CYS A 39 13.59 9.02 -3.54
CA CYS A 39 13.12 10.28 -2.97
C CYS A 39 12.36 9.99 -1.68
N ARG A 40 13.03 10.16 -0.53
CA ARG A 40 12.37 10.13 0.79
C ARG A 40 11.53 11.38 0.96
N SER A 41 10.22 11.20 0.86
CA SER A 41 9.23 12.25 1.03
C SER A 41 8.54 12.06 2.39
N PHE A 42 9.09 12.66 3.45
CA PHE A 42 8.44 12.72 4.76
C PHE A 42 7.64 14.02 4.86
N PHE A 43 6.32 13.92 5.01
CA PHE A 43 5.46 15.09 5.05
C PHE A 43 4.65 15.18 6.34
N HIS A 44 4.63 16.39 6.88
CA HIS A 44 3.69 16.79 7.91
C HIS A 44 2.39 17.22 7.24
N LEU A 45 1.33 16.42 7.39
CA LEU A 45 0.00 16.77 6.89
C LEU A 45 -0.64 17.79 7.84
N PRO A 46 -1.02 19.00 7.39
CA PRO A 46 -1.65 20.00 8.25
C PRO A 46 -3.11 19.66 8.63
N ALA A 47 -3.68 18.59 8.04
CA ALA A 47 -5.05 18.16 8.26
C ALA A 47 -5.10 16.82 9.03
N ILE A 48 -6.05 16.69 9.96
CA ILE A 48 -6.25 15.47 10.75
C ILE A 48 -6.80 14.37 9.83
N ALA A 49 -6.00 13.33 9.62
CA ALA A 49 -6.42 12.12 8.92
C ALA A 49 -7.21 11.22 9.87
N GLU A 50 -8.52 11.08 9.62
CA GLU A 50 -9.41 10.26 10.44
C GLU A 50 -9.78 8.96 9.74
N TRP A 51 -9.63 7.83 10.43
CA TRP A 51 -9.97 6.53 9.89
C TRP A 51 -11.46 6.46 9.48
N GLY A 52 -11.72 5.93 8.28
CA GLY A 52 -13.06 5.80 7.75
C GLY A 52 -13.69 7.08 7.21
N ARG A 53 -12.98 8.22 7.24
CA ARG A 53 -13.44 9.54 6.80
C ARG A 53 -12.70 9.99 5.56
N MET A 54 -13.32 10.93 4.82
CA MET A 54 -12.73 11.47 3.59
C MET A 54 -11.38 12.17 3.82
N SER A 55 -11.15 12.69 5.02
CA SER A 55 -9.87 13.31 5.40
C SER A 55 -8.67 12.36 5.30
N MET A 56 -8.87 11.03 5.45
CA MET A 56 -7.83 10.04 5.18
C MET A 56 -7.46 10.02 3.69
N CYS A 57 -8.45 9.95 2.80
CA CYS A 57 -8.22 9.98 1.36
C CYS A 57 -7.68 11.33 0.88
N ASP A 58 -8.07 12.44 1.51
CA ASP A 58 -7.50 13.76 1.23
C ASP A 58 -6.01 13.82 1.55
N ALA A 59 -5.61 13.26 2.68
CA ALA A 59 -4.21 13.12 3.06
C ALA A 59 -3.44 12.30 2.01
N GLU A 60 -3.97 11.13 1.62
CA GLU A 60 -3.36 10.26 0.60
C GLU A 60 -3.24 10.95 -0.76
N ARG A 61 -4.28 11.67 -1.21
CA ARG A 61 -4.26 12.46 -2.45
C ARG A 61 -3.22 13.57 -2.41
N ARG A 62 -3.07 14.27 -1.28
CA ARG A 62 -2.03 15.32 -1.12
C ARG A 62 -0.62 14.75 -1.18
N LEU A 63 -0.41 13.59 -0.56
CA LEU A 63 0.88 12.90 -0.62
C LEU A 63 1.22 12.47 -2.04
N LEU A 64 0.26 11.90 -2.77
CA LEU A 64 0.42 11.55 -4.19
C LEU A 64 0.70 12.79 -5.04
N ALA A 65 -0.09 13.85 -4.89
CA ALA A 65 0.05 15.08 -5.66
C ALA A 65 1.45 15.68 -5.49
N ASN A 66 1.97 15.68 -4.27
CA ASN A 66 3.32 16.17 -4.01
C ASN A 66 4.39 15.24 -4.61
N ALA A 67 4.25 13.91 -4.43
CA ALA A 67 5.19 12.96 -5.00
C ALA A 67 5.21 13.00 -6.55
N LEU A 68 4.09 13.35 -7.19
CA LEU A 68 3.97 13.51 -8.64
C LEU A 68 4.73 14.73 -9.19
N LEU A 69 5.08 15.71 -8.34
CA LEU A 69 5.88 16.87 -8.74
C LEU A 69 7.27 16.47 -9.23
N ASP A 70 7.80 15.36 -8.71
CA ASP A 70 8.98 14.73 -9.29
C ASP A 70 8.58 13.87 -10.49
N ILE A 71 9.04 14.28 -11.67
CA ILE A 71 8.75 13.60 -12.94
C ILE A 71 9.43 12.24 -13.06
N SER A 72 10.45 11.96 -12.25
CA SER A 72 11.14 10.67 -12.25
C SER A 72 10.36 9.58 -11.52
N ASN A 73 9.41 9.95 -10.63
CA ASN A 73 8.60 8.98 -9.90
C ASN A 73 7.59 8.27 -10.83
N GLU A 74 7.78 6.97 -11.00
CA GLU A 74 6.90 6.11 -11.81
C GLU A 74 5.98 5.23 -10.98
N TRP A 75 6.34 4.96 -9.72
CA TRP A 75 5.59 4.12 -8.80
C TRP A 75 5.44 4.79 -7.44
N PHE A 76 4.25 4.64 -6.86
CA PHE A 76 3.83 5.27 -5.62
C PHE A 76 3.30 4.19 -4.67
N ILE A 77 3.95 4.05 -3.52
CA ILE A 77 3.58 3.05 -2.51
C ILE A 77 3.14 3.81 -1.26
N LEU A 78 1.92 3.52 -0.80
CA LEU A 78 1.44 3.99 0.49
C LEU A 78 1.87 3.01 1.59
N LEU A 79 2.50 3.50 2.66
CA LEU A 79 2.92 2.70 3.83
C LEU A 79 2.69 3.47 5.15
N SER A 80 2.76 2.76 6.27
CA SER A 80 2.78 3.36 7.62
C SER A 80 4.10 3.09 8.32
N GLU A 81 4.31 3.78 9.43
CA GLU A 81 5.40 3.51 10.38
C GLU A 81 5.40 2.08 10.94
N SER A 82 4.29 1.35 10.80
CA SER A 82 4.12 -0.02 11.28
C SER A 82 4.27 -1.09 10.18
N CYS A 83 4.70 -0.67 8.98
CA CYS A 83 5.05 -1.56 7.88
C CYS A 83 6.56 -1.85 7.89
N ILE A 84 6.92 -3.06 7.49
CA ILE A 84 8.31 -3.44 7.20
C ILE A 84 8.44 -4.00 5.79
N PRO A 85 9.58 -3.83 5.11
CA PRO A 85 9.92 -4.60 3.92
C PRO A 85 10.14 -6.07 4.29
N LEU A 86 9.82 -6.97 3.36
CA LEU A 86 10.08 -8.41 3.48
C LEU A 86 11.28 -8.87 2.64
N TYR A 87 11.71 -8.03 1.70
CA TYR A 87 12.78 -8.30 0.75
C TYR A 87 13.60 -7.03 0.54
N LYS A 88 14.81 -7.19 0.04
CA LYS A 88 15.72 -6.09 -0.29
C LYS A 88 15.18 -5.16 -1.36
N PHE A 89 15.64 -3.91 -1.33
CA PHE A 89 15.17 -2.86 -2.22
C PHE A 89 15.30 -3.23 -3.69
N SER A 90 16.42 -3.83 -4.09
CA SER A 90 16.64 -4.24 -5.49
C SER A 90 15.54 -5.18 -5.98
N LEU A 91 15.10 -6.15 -5.18
CA LEU A 91 14.01 -7.05 -5.56
C LEU A 91 12.68 -6.29 -5.66
N VAL A 92 12.35 -5.46 -4.67
CA VAL A 92 11.12 -4.66 -4.65
C VAL A 92 11.05 -3.71 -5.85
N TYR A 93 12.13 -2.99 -6.11
CA TYR A 93 12.27 -2.07 -7.25
C TYR A 93 12.04 -2.80 -8.58
N HIS A 94 12.76 -3.91 -8.83
CA HIS A 94 12.61 -4.65 -10.08
C HIS A 94 11.23 -5.29 -10.23
N TYR A 95 10.60 -5.71 -9.12
CA TYR A 95 9.23 -6.24 -9.12
C TYR A 95 8.22 -5.19 -9.57
N LEU A 96 8.29 -3.98 -9.03
CA LEU A 96 7.37 -2.90 -9.38
C LEU A 96 7.65 -2.36 -10.78
N MET A 97 8.91 -2.06 -11.10
CA MET A 97 9.29 -1.50 -12.39
C MET A 97 8.98 -2.42 -13.58
N LYS A 98 8.94 -3.73 -13.37
CA LYS A 98 8.56 -4.71 -14.40
C LYS A 98 7.09 -5.12 -14.31
N SER A 99 6.32 -4.58 -13.36
CA SER A 99 4.91 -4.93 -13.21
C SER A 99 4.07 -4.34 -14.34
N LYS A 100 3.17 -5.16 -14.89
CA LYS A 100 2.13 -4.76 -15.83
C LYS A 100 0.96 -4.06 -15.13
N TYR A 101 0.76 -4.34 -13.84
CA TYR A 101 -0.44 -3.98 -13.10
C TYR A 101 -0.12 -3.21 -11.82
N SER A 102 -0.95 -2.21 -11.50
CA SER A 102 -0.95 -1.60 -10.17
C SER A 102 -1.60 -2.54 -9.14
N TYR A 103 -1.11 -2.49 -7.91
CA TYR A 103 -1.56 -3.34 -6.80
C TYR A 103 -2.51 -2.55 -5.91
N VAL A 104 -3.80 -2.62 -6.26
CA VAL A 104 -4.88 -2.13 -5.42
C VAL A 104 -5.76 -3.33 -5.13
N GLY A 105 -5.98 -3.63 -3.85
CA GLY A 105 -6.97 -4.63 -3.46
C GLY A 105 -8.35 -4.16 -3.91
N ALA A 106 -9.02 -4.92 -4.78
CA ALA A 106 -10.34 -4.56 -5.30
C ALA A 106 -11.16 -5.82 -5.57
N PHE A 107 -12.06 -6.15 -4.65
CA PHE A 107 -12.92 -7.33 -4.75
C PHE A 107 -14.36 -6.99 -4.41
N ASP A 108 -15.28 -7.80 -4.92
CA ASP A 108 -16.71 -7.69 -4.63
C ASP A 108 -17.04 -8.58 -3.43
N ASP A 109 -17.22 -7.96 -2.28
CA ASP A 109 -17.57 -8.65 -1.03
C ASP A 109 -19.09 -8.56 -0.83
N PRO A 110 -19.85 -9.67 -0.95
CA PRO A 110 -21.30 -9.67 -0.76
C PRO A 110 -21.71 -9.49 0.72
N GLY A 111 -20.76 -9.57 1.65
CA GLY A 111 -21.01 -9.53 3.09
C GLY A 111 -21.27 -8.13 3.65
N PRO A 112 -21.46 -8.03 4.99
CA PRO A 112 -21.81 -6.79 5.68
C PRO A 112 -20.73 -5.71 5.57
N TYR A 113 -19.47 -6.11 5.37
CA TYR A 113 -18.33 -5.20 5.26
C TYR A 113 -18.01 -4.78 3.83
N GLY A 114 -18.71 -5.35 2.84
CA GLY A 114 -18.58 -5.02 1.43
C GLY A 114 -19.81 -4.29 0.93
N ARG A 115 -20.68 -5.02 0.23
CA ARG A 115 -21.97 -4.49 -0.27
C ARG A 115 -22.90 -4.01 0.84
N GLY A 116 -22.80 -4.57 2.06
CA GLY A 116 -23.57 -4.08 3.21
C GLY A 116 -23.27 -2.62 3.60
N ARG A 117 -22.13 -2.07 3.15
CA ARG A 117 -21.72 -0.68 3.37
C ARG A 117 -22.11 0.27 2.22
N TYR A 118 -22.66 -0.25 1.13
CA TYR A 118 -23.02 0.54 -0.05
C TYR A 118 -24.27 1.40 0.19
N ASN A 119 -24.22 2.65 -0.27
CA ASN A 119 -25.38 3.56 -0.23
C ASN A 119 -26.03 3.65 -1.63
N PRO A 120 -27.32 3.31 -1.80
CA PRO A 120 -28.01 3.36 -3.10
C PRO A 120 -27.98 4.72 -3.80
N ASN A 121 -27.85 5.82 -3.05
CA ASN A 121 -27.74 7.17 -3.61
C ASN A 121 -26.44 7.38 -4.40
N MET A 122 -25.49 6.45 -4.33
CA MET A 122 -24.28 6.43 -5.15
C MET A 122 -24.55 6.10 -6.63
N ALA A 123 -25.67 5.47 -6.94
CA ALA A 123 -26.11 5.22 -8.30
C ALA A 123 -26.55 6.52 -9.03
N PRO A 124 -26.52 6.55 -10.38
CA PRO A 124 -25.98 5.52 -11.27
C PRO A 124 -24.45 5.55 -11.40
N LEU A 125 -23.80 6.63 -10.94
CA LEU A 125 -22.36 6.87 -11.12
C LEU A 125 -21.50 5.74 -10.55
N VAL A 126 -21.82 5.29 -9.34
CA VAL A 126 -21.23 4.09 -8.73
C VAL A 126 -22.36 3.10 -8.52
N ASN A 127 -22.55 2.21 -9.49
CA ASN A 127 -23.51 1.11 -9.36
C ASN A 127 -22.99 0.06 -8.36
N ILE A 128 -23.88 -0.58 -7.60
CA ILE A 128 -23.50 -1.65 -6.65
C ILE A 128 -22.69 -2.77 -7.29
N THR A 129 -22.92 -3.08 -8.57
CA THR A 129 -22.15 -4.10 -9.32
C THR A 129 -20.69 -3.71 -9.54
N LYS A 130 -20.36 -2.42 -9.44
CA LYS A 130 -19.03 -1.85 -9.54
C LYS A 130 -18.42 -1.50 -8.18
N TRP A 131 -19.20 -1.56 -7.09
CA TRP A 131 -18.71 -1.34 -5.73
C TRP A 131 -17.63 -2.35 -5.37
N ARG A 132 -16.46 -1.87 -4.94
CA ARG A 132 -15.35 -2.72 -4.53
C ARG A 132 -14.93 -2.40 -3.11
N LYS A 133 -14.45 -3.44 -2.45
CA LYS A 133 -13.75 -3.39 -1.17
C LYS A 133 -12.28 -3.67 -1.41
N GLY A 134 -11.42 -3.03 -0.63
CA GLY A 134 -9.97 -3.16 -0.65
C GLY A 134 -9.35 -2.86 0.70
N SER A 135 -8.02 -2.89 0.72
CA SER A 135 -7.25 -2.25 1.79
C SER A 135 -7.06 -0.78 1.47
N GLN A 136 -6.85 0.04 2.50
CA GLN A 136 -6.32 1.40 2.37
C GLN A 136 -4.96 1.43 1.63
N TRP A 137 -4.10 0.41 1.85
CA TRP A 137 -2.79 0.32 1.21
C TRP A 137 -2.91 0.06 -0.30
N PHE A 138 -2.14 0.82 -1.08
CA PHE A 138 -2.07 0.71 -2.52
C PHE A 138 -0.64 0.92 -3.02
N GLU A 139 -0.36 0.32 -4.18
CA GLU A 139 0.87 0.52 -4.92
C GLU A 139 0.54 0.76 -6.40
N VAL A 140 0.58 2.02 -6.82
CA VAL A 140 0.07 2.47 -8.12
C VAL A 140 1.18 3.03 -9.00
N ASN A 141 1.07 2.81 -10.30
CA ASN A 141 1.93 3.50 -11.26
C ASN A 141 1.53 4.98 -11.41
N ARG A 142 2.39 5.77 -12.05
CA ARG A 142 2.20 7.21 -12.25
C ARG A 142 0.87 7.56 -12.90
N LYS A 143 0.43 6.80 -13.90
CA LYS A 143 -0.86 7.03 -14.56
C LYS A 143 -2.02 6.94 -13.58
N LEU A 144 -2.08 5.89 -12.76
CA LEU A 144 -3.16 5.74 -11.78
C LEU A 144 -3.03 6.70 -10.59
N ALA A 145 -1.81 7.08 -10.21
CA ALA A 145 -1.59 8.15 -9.23
C ALA A 145 -2.18 9.48 -9.70
N VAL A 146 -2.00 9.84 -10.98
CA VAL A 146 -2.63 11.03 -11.58
C VAL A 146 -4.15 10.92 -11.54
N ASN A 147 -4.72 9.79 -11.96
CA ASN A 147 -6.17 9.55 -11.90
C ASN A 147 -6.74 9.77 -10.48
N ILE A 148 -6.03 9.33 -9.43
CA ILE A 148 -6.45 9.51 -8.04
C ILE A 148 -6.45 11.00 -7.66
N VAL A 149 -5.40 11.73 -8.01
CA VAL A 149 -5.22 13.14 -7.63
C VAL A 149 -6.19 14.05 -8.38
N GLU A 150 -6.45 13.78 -9.65
CA GLU A 150 -7.31 14.61 -10.50
C GLU A 150 -8.80 14.29 -10.37
N ASP A 151 -9.18 13.22 -9.65
CA ASP A 151 -10.58 12.81 -9.59
C ASP A 151 -11.46 13.89 -8.94
N THR A 152 -12.34 14.47 -9.73
CA THR A 152 -13.42 15.38 -9.29
C THR A 152 -14.81 14.75 -9.49
N THR A 153 -14.88 13.54 -10.05
CA THR A 153 -16.14 12.89 -10.43
C THR A 153 -16.65 11.99 -9.31
N PHE A 154 -15.80 11.09 -8.80
CA PHE A 154 -16.20 10.13 -7.78
C PHE A 154 -16.05 10.71 -6.37
N TYR A 155 -15.01 11.52 -6.14
CA TYR A 155 -14.75 12.22 -4.88
C TYR A 155 -16.01 12.75 -4.17
N PRO A 156 -16.81 13.66 -4.76
CA PRO A 156 -17.96 14.24 -4.07
C PRO A 156 -19.02 13.20 -3.72
N LYS A 157 -19.12 12.12 -4.51
CA LYS A 157 -20.05 11.03 -4.27
C LYS A 157 -19.63 10.22 -3.03
N PHE A 158 -18.35 9.92 -2.88
CA PHE A 158 -17.82 9.20 -1.72
C PHE A 158 -17.84 10.07 -0.45
N GLU A 159 -17.46 11.34 -0.56
CA GLU A 159 -17.54 12.30 0.56
C GLU A 159 -18.98 12.44 1.11
N GLN A 160 -19.96 12.51 0.20
CA GLN A 160 -21.35 12.67 0.58
C GLN A 160 -21.97 11.39 1.15
N TYR A 161 -21.74 10.23 0.52
CA TYR A 161 -22.52 9.03 0.78
C TYR A 161 -21.77 7.87 1.46
N CYS A 162 -20.44 7.89 1.48
CA CYS A 162 -19.62 6.88 2.16
C CYS A 162 -19.04 7.46 3.46
N ARG A 163 -19.86 7.53 4.50
CA ARG A 163 -19.49 7.95 5.85
C ARG A 163 -19.50 6.74 6.79
N PRO A 164 -18.77 6.73 7.92
CA PRO A 164 -18.80 5.63 8.87
C PRO A 164 -20.23 5.15 9.16
N ALA A 165 -20.53 3.85 9.10
CA ALA A 165 -19.62 2.71 9.03
C ALA A 165 -19.21 2.24 7.60
N CYS A 166 -19.22 3.12 6.59
CA CYS A 166 -18.78 2.79 5.23
C CYS A 166 -17.25 2.56 5.11
N TYR A 167 -16.45 3.38 5.81
CA TYR A 167 -14.98 3.38 5.72
C TYR A 167 -14.43 3.67 4.32
N VAL A 168 -14.43 4.95 3.95
CA VAL A 168 -14.16 5.40 2.58
C VAL A 168 -12.79 5.01 2.04
N ASP A 169 -11.78 4.94 2.90
CA ASP A 169 -10.42 4.50 2.60
C ASP A 169 -10.32 3.02 2.16
N GLU A 170 -11.35 2.20 2.45
CA GLU A 170 -11.42 0.81 2.00
C GLU A 170 -12.26 0.61 0.72
N HIS A 171 -12.92 1.66 0.22
CA HIS A 171 -13.89 1.56 -0.88
C HIS A 171 -13.69 2.54 -2.02
N TYR A 172 -13.22 3.75 -1.76
CA TYR A 172 -13.14 4.82 -2.75
C TYR A 172 -12.18 4.50 -3.90
N PHE A 173 -10.86 4.43 -3.63
CA PHE A 173 -9.89 4.13 -4.69
C PHE A 173 -10.10 2.76 -5.34
N PRO A 174 -10.40 1.67 -4.60
CA PRO A 174 -10.72 0.38 -5.22
C PRO A 174 -11.88 0.46 -6.22
N THR A 175 -12.96 1.16 -5.86
CA THR A 175 -14.14 1.29 -6.73
C THR A 175 -13.87 2.20 -7.92
N MET A 176 -13.34 3.40 -7.68
CA MET A 176 -13.04 4.38 -8.72
C MET A 176 -12.08 3.81 -9.76
N LEU A 177 -10.96 3.21 -9.34
CA LEU A 177 -9.98 2.62 -10.26
C LEU A 177 -10.53 1.38 -10.98
N THR A 178 -11.41 0.60 -10.35
CA THR A 178 -12.09 -0.51 -11.04
C THR A 178 -12.98 -0.02 -12.17
N ILE A 179 -13.66 1.12 -11.97
CA ILE A 179 -14.52 1.72 -12.98
C ILE A 179 -13.70 2.33 -14.12
N GLN A 180 -12.63 3.08 -13.80
CA GLN A 180 -11.86 3.83 -14.78
C GLN A 180 -10.76 3.00 -15.49
N ALA A 181 -10.15 2.04 -14.77
CA ALA A 181 -8.90 1.41 -15.20
C ALA A 181 -8.76 -0.05 -14.73
N GLY A 182 -9.87 -0.80 -14.60
CA GLY A 182 -9.86 -2.16 -14.02
C GLY A 182 -8.91 -3.15 -14.70
N SER A 183 -8.63 -3.00 -16.00
CA SER A 183 -7.65 -3.84 -16.73
C SER A 183 -6.19 -3.56 -16.35
N ALA A 184 -5.91 -2.46 -15.64
CA ALA A 184 -4.59 -2.10 -15.13
C ALA A 184 -4.38 -2.52 -13.66
N LEU A 185 -5.35 -3.18 -13.02
CA LEU A 185 -5.29 -3.58 -11.62
C LEU A 185 -5.00 -5.08 -11.46
N ALA A 186 -4.14 -5.41 -10.49
CA ALA A 186 -3.89 -6.79 -10.07
C ALA A 186 -4.99 -7.34 -9.14
N ASN A 187 -5.91 -6.47 -8.66
CA ASN A 187 -6.97 -6.78 -7.69
C ASN A 187 -6.46 -7.42 -6.38
N ARG A 188 -5.24 -7.07 -5.98
CA ARG A 188 -4.58 -7.51 -4.75
C ARG A 188 -3.58 -6.44 -4.30
N SER A 189 -3.32 -6.37 -3.00
CA SER A 189 -2.20 -5.59 -2.45
C SER A 189 -0.93 -6.46 -2.37
N ILE A 190 0.23 -5.81 -2.39
CA ILE A 190 1.52 -6.44 -2.05
C ILE A 190 1.92 -6.21 -0.58
N THR A 191 1.02 -5.66 0.24
CA THR A 191 1.20 -5.52 1.68
C THR A 191 0.45 -6.63 2.41
N TRP A 192 1.20 -7.51 3.10
CA TRP A 192 0.65 -8.59 3.91
C TRP A 192 0.04 -8.07 5.22
N VAL A 193 -1.11 -8.61 5.58
CA VAL A 193 -1.85 -8.34 6.82
C VAL A 193 -2.38 -9.64 7.40
N ASP A 194 -2.38 -9.75 8.73
CA ASP A 194 -3.00 -10.88 9.43
C ASP A 194 -4.31 -10.46 10.09
N TRP A 195 -5.40 -11.08 9.65
CA TRP A 195 -6.74 -10.89 10.21
C TRP A 195 -7.19 -12.06 11.10
N SER A 196 -6.32 -13.05 11.35
CA SER A 196 -6.66 -14.26 12.11
C SER A 196 -7.08 -13.99 13.56
N ARG A 197 -6.61 -12.87 14.15
CA ARG A 197 -6.99 -12.42 15.50
C ARG A 197 -8.35 -11.71 15.57
N GLY A 198 -8.99 -11.46 14.43
CA GLY A 198 -10.29 -10.78 14.34
C GLY A 198 -10.26 -9.29 14.71
N GLY A 199 -11.44 -8.66 14.70
CA GLY A 199 -11.62 -7.24 15.04
C GLY A 199 -11.63 -6.28 13.85
N ALA A 200 -11.65 -4.98 14.14
CA ALA A 200 -11.69 -3.91 13.13
C ALA A 200 -10.31 -3.57 12.54
N HIS A 201 -9.24 -4.10 13.13
CA HIS A 201 -7.86 -3.87 12.72
C HIS A 201 -7.10 -5.19 12.64
N PRO A 202 -6.11 -5.32 11.74
CA PRO A 202 -5.29 -6.53 11.68
C PRO A 202 -4.43 -6.68 12.93
N ALA A 203 -3.95 -7.91 13.15
CA ALA A 203 -3.07 -8.26 14.25
C ALA A 203 -1.85 -7.34 14.32
N THR A 204 -1.52 -6.94 15.54
CA THR A 204 -0.25 -6.26 15.83
C THR A 204 0.74 -7.25 16.41
N PHE A 205 1.91 -7.35 15.79
CA PHE A 205 3.01 -8.23 16.17
C PHE A 205 3.96 -7.51 17.14
N GLY A 206 4.28 -8.17 18.24
CA GLY A 206 5.25 -7.72 19.23
C GLY A 206 6.57 -8.49 19.13
N ARG A 207 7.50 -8.21 20.05
CA ARG A 207 8.84 -8.82 20.09
C ARG A 207 8.83 -10.35 19.93
N SER A 208 7.95 -11.03 20.64
CA SER A 208 7.85 -12.49 20.67
C SER A 208 7.27 -13.11 19.40
N ASP A 209 6.60 -12.31 18.56
CA ASP A 209 6.06 -12.79 17.28
C ASP A 209 7.15 -12.88 16.19
N ILE A 210 8.30 -12.21 16.40
CA ILE A 210 9.39 -12.14 15.41
C ILE A 210 10.27 -13.37 15.53
N THR A 211 9.93 -14.40 14.75
CA THR A 211 10.70 -15.65 14.66
C THR A 211 10.96 -16.04 13.20
N LYS A 212 11.86 -16.99 12.95
CA LYS A 212 12.10 -17.52 11.60
C LYS A 212 10.83 -18.16 11.04
N GLU A 213 10.10 -18.90 11.85
CA GLU A 213 8.85 -19.59 11.47
C GLU A 213 7.76 -18.60 11.08
N PHE A 214 7.75 -17.41 11.70
CA PHE A 214 6.87 -16.32 11.30
C PHE A 214 7.16 -15.91 9.85
N PHE A 215 8.40 -15.64 9.49
CA PHE A 215 8.77 -15.23 8.13
C PHE A 215 8.64 -16.35 7.10
N ASP A 216 8.94 -17.60 7.47
CA ASP A 216 8.70 -18.77 6.61
C ASP A 216 7.22 -18.88 6.23
N ARG A 217 6.30 -18.58 7.16
CA ARG A 217 4.85 -18.55 6.90
C ARG A 217 4.44 -17.35 6.03
N VAL A 218 5.00 -16.17 6.28
CA VAL A 218 4.71 -14.97 5.48
C VAL A 218 5.17 -15.17 4.03
N HIS A 219 6.36 -15.77 3.80
CA HIS A 219 6.92 -16.03 2.47
C HIS A 219 6.32 -17.27 1.78
N GLY A 220 6.10 -18.36 2.51
CA GLY A 220 5.75 -19.67 1.95
C GLY A 220 4.25 -19.87 1.69
N GLY A 221 3.39 -19.01 2.23
CA GLY A 221 1.94 -19.26 2.29
C GLY A 221 1.13 -18.86 1.06
N GLN A 222 1.70 -18.18 0.06
CA GLN A 222 0.90 -17.48 -0.96
C GLN A 222 1.26 -17.88 -2.40
N LYS A 223 0.22 -18.19 -3.18
CA LYS A 223 0.28 -18.29 -4.65
C LYS A 223 -0.56 -17.18 -5.24
N CYS A 224 0.00 -16.44 -6.20
CA CYS A 224 -0.68 -15.35 -6.88
C CYS A 224 -0.23 -15.26 -8.33
N LYS A 225 -0.84 -14.33 -9.07
CA LYS A 225 -0.38 -13.95 -10.40
C LYS A 225 0.53 -12.73 -10.33
N TYR A 226 1.65 -12.80 -11.04
CA TYR A 226 2.54 -11.69 -11.35
C TYR A 226 2.70 -11.64 -12.87
N ASN A 227 2.30 -10.53 -13.50
CA ASN A 227 2.28 -10.38 -14.96
C ASN A 227 1.64 -11.58 -15.68
N ASP A 228 0.45 -11.97 -15.22
CA ASP A 228 -0.35 -13.08 -15.75
C ASP A 228 0.26 -14.49 -15.56
N ARG A 229 1.40 -14.61 -14.89
CA ARG A 229 2.08 -15.87 -14.58
C ARG A 229 1.99 -16.22 -13.10
N ASN A 230 1.97 -17.52 -12.80
CA ASN A 230 1.99 -17.98 -11.41
C ASN A 230 3.30 -17.58 -10.74
N SER A 231 3.20 -17.07 -9.51
CA SER A 231 4.33 -16.64 -8.69
C SER A 231 4.06 -17.01 -7.23
N THR A 232 5.14 -17.24 -6.48
CA THR A 232 5.14 -17.36 -5.02
C THR A 232 5.49 -16.03 -4.33
N LEU A 233 6.04 -15.06 -5.08
CA LEU A 233 6.34 -13.72 -4.59
C LEU A 233 5.11 -12.82 -4.72
N CYS A 234 4.29 -12.83 -3.67
CA CYS A 234 2.99 -12.17 -3.65
C CYS A 234 2.96 -10.89 -2.83
N VAL A 235 3.68 -10.86 -1.72
CA VAL A 235 3.76 -9.68 -0.86
C VAL A 235 5.19 -9.19 -0.85
N LEU A 236 5.39 -7.88 -0.72
CA LEU A 236 6.70 -7.22 -0.61
C LEU A 236 6.87 -6.53 0.75
N PHE A 237 5.75 -6.20 1.39
CA PHE A 237 5.71 -5.55 2.70
C PHE A 237 4.81 -6.34 3.64
N ALA A 238 4.97 -6.14 4.95
CA ALA A 238 4.08 -6.69 5.96
C ALA A 238 3.72 -5.66 7.03
N ARG A 239 2.55 -5.84 7.65
CA ARG A 239 2.07 -5.05 8.80
C ARG A 239 1.15 -5.93 9.68
N LYS A 240 0.93 -5.61 10.96
CA LYS A 240 1.30 -4.39 11.71
C LYS A 240 2.35 -4.71 12.77
N PHE A 241 3.50 -4.06 12.72
CA PHE A 241 4.61 -4.29 13.66
C PHE A 241 4.63 -3.21 14.75
N ALA A 242 4.70 -3.63 16.02
CA ALA A 242 4.87 -2.71 17.15
C ALA A 242 6.34 -2.28 17.29
N PRO A 243 6.65 -1.13 17.91
CA PRO A 243 8.03 -0.68 18.09
C PRO A 243 8.96 -1.71 18.77
N SER A 244 8.39 -2.57 19.64
CA SER A 244 9.11 -3.66 20.30
C SER A 244 9.71 -4.71 19.34
N THR A 245 9.33 -4.71 18.06
CA THR A 245 9.85 -5.65 17.06
C THR A 245 11.19 -5.19 16.47
N LEU A 246 11.63 -3.96 16.69
CA LEU A 246 12.83 -3.43 16.03
C LEU A 246 14.07 -4.29 16.29
N GLU A 247 14.39 -4.54 17.55
CA GLU A 247 15.59 -5.32 17.93
C GLU A 247 15.57 -6.74 17.34
N PRO A 248 14.53 -7.57 17.51
CA PRO A 248 14.53 -8.90 16.90
C PRO A 248 14.46 -8.85 15.36
N LEU A 249 13.92 -7.80 14.73
CA LEU A 249 14.00 -7.65 13.28
C LEU A 249 15.45 -7.43 12.82
N LEU A 250 16.22 -6.60 13.54
CA LEU A 250 17.65 -6.41 13.25
C LEU A 250 18.44 -7.71 13.43
N ASP A 251 18.11 -8.52 14.45
CA ASP A 251 18.71 -9.84 14.62
C ASP A 251 18.40 -10.79 13.45
N MET A 252 17.19 -10.73 12.90
CA MET A 252 16.81 -11.51 11.70
C MET A 252 17.60 -11.09 10.46
N VAL A 253 17.93 -9.81 10.31
CA VAL A 253 18.79 -9.30 9.22
C VAL A 253 20.23 -9.76 9.41
N ASN A 254 20.78 -9.58 10.61
CA ASN A 254 22.15 -9.98 10.94
C ASN A 254 22.38 -11.49 10.77
N SER A 255 21.36 -12.29 11.08
CA SER A 255 21.36 -13.75 10.90
C SER A 255 20.98 -14.20 9.47
N LYS A 256 20.75 -13.26 8.54
CA LYS A 256 20.38 -13.51 7.13
C LYS A 256 19.08 -14.30 6.95
N VAL A 257 18.18 -14.23 7.93
CA VAL A 257 16.81 -14.74 7.82
C VAL A 257 15.97 -13.78 6.97
N LEU A 258 16.18 -12.47 7.16
CA LEU A 258 15.69 -11.42 6.28
C LEU A 258 16.84 -10.91 5.40
N ASP A 259 16.57 -10.79 4.10
CA ASP A 259 17.48 -10.16 3.13
C ASP A 259 16.94 -8.74 2.90
N PHE A 260 17.43 -7.76 3.67
CA PHE A 260 17.18 -6.33 3.45
C PHE A 260 18.15 -5.76 2.43
#